data_AF-A0A1G1E0Z8-F1
#
_entry.id   AF-A0A1G1E0Z8-F1
#
_cell.length_a   1.000
_cell.length_b   1.000
_cell.length_c   1.000
_cell.angle_alpha   90.00
_cell.angle_beta   90.00
_cell.angle_gamma   90.00
#
_symmetry.space_group_name_H-M   'P 1'
#
loop_
_entity.id
_entity.type
_entity.pdbx_description
1 polymer ?
#
loop_
_entity_poly.entity_id
_entity_poly.type
_entity_poly.pdbx_seq_one_letter_code
_entity_poly.pdbx_strand_id
1 'polypeptide(L)'
;MNEIDYSLNSLIKQYGGFGKIIKSSDFILSFICALLFLIYIKFFAGADAGNFTKDLASDLLNISASLFGILFAAFAIILSLSDEKFMKFLRKHNVLDKILLPFWFVSILYIITIGFNILVKFFPPDIAKYLMVFSIFIFSWALFGTVYLVNDTISFARRRADYLEYENEILEISKEESHKK
;
A
#
# COMPACT_ATOMS: atom_id res chain seq x y z
N MET A 1 25.38 13.49 -16.49
CA MET A 1 24.92 12.72 -15.31
C MET A 1 23.71 13.48 -14.79
N ASN A 2 22.50 13.12 -15.23
CA ASN A 2 21.29 13.81 -14.78
C ASN A 2 21.06 13.41 -13.33
N GLU A 3 21.07 14.38 -12.42
CA GLU A 3 20.58 14.20 -11.06
C GLU A 3 19.12 13.75 -11.18
N ILE A 4 18.87 12.49 -10.84
CA ILE A 4 17.52 11.96 -10.74
C ILE A 4 16.93 12.61 -9.49
N ASP A 5 16.08 13.60 -9.69
CA ASP A 5 15.38 14.27 -8.59
C ASP A 5 14.39 13.28 -7.98
N TYR A 6 14.76 12.68 -6.85
CA TYR A 6 13.91 11.79 -6.04
C TYR A 6 12.81 12.56 -5.30
N SER A 7 12.56 13.84 -5.64
CA SER A 7 11.48 14.60 -5.05
C SER A 7 10.14 13.89 -5.25
N LEU A 8 9.38 13.80 -4.16
CA LEU A 8 8.04 13.20 -4.07
C LEU A 8 7.10 13.64 -5.21
N ASN A 9 7.27 14.89 -5.65
CA ASN A 9 6.46 15.51 -6.70
C ASN A 9 6.79 14.98 -8.11
N SER A 10 8.06 14.64 -8.39
CA SER A 10 8.48 14.05 -9.66
C SER A 10 7.92 12.62 -9.82
N LEU A 11 7.95 11.85 -8.72
CA LEU A 11 7.43 10.48 -8.64
C LEU A 11 5.91 10.40 -8.84
N ILE A 12 5.14 11.30 -8.22
CA ILE A 12 3.68 11.36 -8.38
C ILE A 12 3.28 11.75 -9.81
N LYS A 13 4.05 12.65 -10.44
CA LYS A 13 3.82 13.05 -11.83
C LYS A 13 4.08 11.90 -12.81
N GLN A 14 5.04 11.04 -12.52
CA GLN A 14 5.37 9.84 -13.31
C GLN A 14 4.28 8.75 -13.23
N TYR A 15 3.50 8.71 -12.14
CA TYR A 15 2.36 7.78 -11.97
C TYR A 15 1.06 8.24 -12.63
N GLY A 16 1.09 9.33 -13.40
CA GLY A 16 -0.09 9.92 -14.04
C GLY A 16 -0.84 10.95 -13.18
N GLY A 17 -0.22 11.42 -12.10
CA GLY A 17 -0.70 12.51 -11.25
C GLY A 17 -1.74 12.12 -10.19
N PHE A 18 -1.94 13.00 -9.21
CA PHE A 18 -2.95 12.85 -8.14
C PHE A 18 -4.38 12.57 -8.66
N GLY A 19 -4.71 12.98 -9.88
CA GLY A 19 -6.02 12.74 -10.49
C GLY A 19 -6.35 11.27 -10.72
N LYS A 20 -5.37 10.40 -10.99
CA LYS A 20 -5.59 8.95 -11.08
C LYS A 20 -5.82 8.30 -9.72
N ILE A 21 -5.19 8.84 -8.68
CA ILE A 21 -5.31 8.36 -7.30
C ILE A 21 -6.74 8.62 -6.78
N ILE A 22 -7.31 9.79 -7.06
CA ILE A 22 -8.68 10.17 -6.65
C ILE A 22 -9.76 9.45 -7.47
N LYS A 23 -9.47 9.11 -8.74
CA LYS A 23 -10.39 8.37 -9.62
C LYS A 23 -10.22 6.84 -9.54
N SER A 24 -9.43 6.35 -8.59
CA SER A 24 -9.24 4.92 -8.35
C SER A 24 -10.51 4.29 -7.78
N SER A 25 -10.77 3.04 -8.13
CA SER A 25 -11.86 2.23 -7.54
C SER A 25 -11.81 2.23 -6.02
N ASP A 26 -10.60 2.25 -5.47
CA ASP A 26 -10.33 2.05 -4.05
C ASP A 26 -10.70 3.30 -3.25
N PHE A 27 -10.47 4.49 -3.83
CA PHE A 27 -10.94 5.75 -3.26
C PHE A 27 -12.48 5.76 -3.16
N ILE A 28 -13.17 5.34 -4.23
CA ILE A 28 -14.64 5.31 -4.27
C ILE A 28 -15.19 4.30 -3.24
N LEU A 29 -14.63 3.09 -3.19
CA LEU A 29 -15.04 2.08 -2.22
C LEU A 29 -14.82 2.56 -0.78
N SER A 30 -13.68 3.19 -0.51
CA SER A 30 -13.35 3.74 0.80
C SER A 30 -14.31 4.87 1.19
N PHE A 31 -14.68 5.71 0.23
CA PHE A 31 -15.68 6.76 0.44
C PHE A 31 -17.06 6.18 0.77
N ILE A 32 -17.47 5.13 0.06
CA ILE A 32 -18.71 4.40 0.36
C ILE A 32 -18.66 3.82 1.78
N CYS A 33 -17.57 3.17 2.19
CA CYS A 33 -17.41 2.66 3.56
C CYS A 33 -17.56 3.76 4.61
N ALA A 34 -16.94 4.92 4.41
CA ALA A 34 -17.04 6.05 5.32
C ALA A 34 -18.46 6.63 5.38
N LEU A 35 -19.16 6.69 4.25
CA LEU A 35 -20.52 7.19 4.16
C LEU A 35 -21.50 6.25 4.87
N LEU A 36 -21.36 4.93 4.65
CA LEU A 36 -22.12 3.91 5.38
C LEU A 36 -21.89 4.01 6.89
N PHE A 37 -20.65 4.23 7.33
CA PHE A 37 -20.34 4.42 8.74
C PHE A 37 -20.96 5.70 9.31
N LEU A 38 -20.97 6.80 8.55
CA LEU A 38 -21.63 8.04 8.95
C LEU A 38 -23.15 7.84 9.10
N ILE A 39 -23.78 7.11 8.19
CA ILE A 39 -25.21 6.73 8.30
C ILE A 39 -25.42 5.89 9.56
N TYR A 40 -24.57 4.90 9.82
CA TYR A 40 -24.66 4.07 11.02
C TYR A 40 -24.61 4.91 12.31
N ILE A 41 -23.64 5.83 12.44
CA ILE A 41 -23.55 6.72 13.60
C ILE A 41 -24.81 7.57 13.77
N LYS A 42 -25.32 8.17 12.68
CA LYS A 42 -26.48 9.07 12.76
C LYS A 42 -27.78 8.36 13.11
N PHE A 43 -28.01 7.16 12.61
CA PHE A 43 -29.28 6.45 12.75
C PHE A 43 -29.31 5.45 13.91
N PHE A 44 -28.18 4.84 14.25
CA PHE A 44 -28.15 3.72 15.20
C PHE A 44 -27.38 4.00 16.49
N ALA A 45 -26.33 4.83 16.48
CA ALA A 45 -25.46 4.98 17.65
C ALA A 45 -26.01 5.90 18.75
N GLY A 46 -26.98 6.78 18.44
CA GLY A 46 -27.70 7.58 19.45
C GLY A 46 -26.79 8.31 20.45
N ALA A 47 -27.11 8.24 21.75
CA ALA A 47 -26.37 8.87 22.83
C ALA A 47 -25.04 8.15 23.19
N ASP A 48 -24.89 6.87 22.85
CA ASP A 48 -23.70 6.05 23.15
C ASP A 48 -22.60 6.12 22.07
N ALA A 49 -22.83 6.90 21.01
CA ALA A 49 -21.90 7.06 19.89
C ALA A 49 -20.47 7.47 20.32
N GLY A 50 -20.35 8.23 21.42
CA GLY A 50 -19.06 8.68 21.94
C GLY A 50 -18.18 7.56 22.50
N ASN A 51 -18.77 6.60 23.20
CA ASN A 51 -18.01 5.46 23.74
C ASN A 51 -17.68 4.47 22.62
N PHE A 52 -18.67 4.17 21.77
CA PHE A 52 -18.48 3.29 20.61
C PHE A 52 -17.34 3.76 19.68
N THR A 53 -17.24 5.07 19.41
CA THR A 53 -16.17 5.61 18.56
C THR A 53 -14.78 5.46 19.17
N LYS A 54 -14.65 5.56 20.51
CA LYS A 54 -13.37 5.39 21.22
C LYS A 54 -12.93 3.94 21.28
N ASP A 55 -13.86 3.02 21.47
CA ASP A 55 -13.60 1.58 21.47
C ASP A 55 -13.15 1.15 20.07
N LEU A 56 -13.93 1.51 19.05
CA LEU A 56 -13.61 1.21 17.67
C LEU A 56 -12.28 1.84 17.23
N ALA A 57 -11.92 3.03 17.72
CA ALA A 57 -10.62 3.64 17.43
C ALA A 57 -9.45 2.83 18.02
N SER A 58 -9.65 2.19 19.17
CA SER A 58 -8.65 1.30 19.76
C SER A 58 -8.48 0.02 18.93
N ASP A 59 -9.59 -0.55 18.46
CA ASP A 59 -9.56 -1.74 17.59
C ASP A 59 -8.91 -1.42 16.24
N LEU A 60 -9.29 -0.31 15.61
CA LEU A 60 -8.69 0.13 14.35
C LEU A 60 -7.19 0.40 14.47
N LEU A 61 -6.73 0.95 15.60
CA LEU A 61 -5.31 1.15 15.85
C LEU A 61 -4.56 -0.20 15.84
N ASN A 62 -5.07 -1.20 16.55
CA ASN A 62 -4.45 -2.53 16.63
C ASN A 62 -4.46 -3.24 15.27
N ILE A 63 -5.57 -3.17 14.54
CA ILE A 63 -5.70 -3.77 13.21
C ILE A 63 -4.75 -3.06 12.23
N SER A 64 -4.71 -1.73 12.25
CA SER A 64 -3.82 -0.93 11.39
C SER A 64 -2.35 -1.27 11.63
N ALA A 65 -1.92 -1.36 12.90
CA ALA A 65 -0.55 -1.74 13.24
C ALA A 65 -0.20 -3.15 12.72
N SER A 66 -1.13 -4.09 12.84
CA SER A 66 -0.95 -5.47 12.36
C SER A 66 -0.83 -5.52 10.82
N LEU A 67 -1.71 -4.84 10.11
CA LEU A 67 -1.68 -4.76 8.64
C LEU A 67 -0.44 -4.01 8.13
N PHE A 68 0.01 -2.99 8.86
CA PHE A 68 1.26 -2.30 8.56
C PHE A 68 2.47 -3.23 8.68
N GLY A 69 2.47 -4.16 9.65
CA GLY A 69 3.46 -5.24 9.74
C GLY A 69 3.44 -6.17 8.51
N ILE A 70 2.26 -6.56 8.04
CA ILE A 70 2.09 -7.37 6.82
C ILE A 70 2.66 -6.65 5.59
N LEU A 71 2.42 -5.33 5.49
CA LEU A 71 2.97 -4.51 4.41
C LEU A 71 4.51 -4.54 4.39
N PHE A 72 5.16 -4.44 5.54
CA PHE A 72 6.62 -4.56 5.62
C PHE A 72 7.13 -5.96 5.32
N ALA A 73 6.41 -7.00 5.70
CA ALA A 73 6.78 -8.36 5.34
C ALA A 73 6.73 -8.56 3.81
N ALA A 74 5.67 -8.08 3.16
CA ALA A 74 5.56 -8.10 1.70
C ALA A 74 6.69 -7.29 1.02
N PHE A 75 7.06 -6.14 1.59
CA PHE A 75 8.18 -5.34 1.12
C PHE A 75 9.53 -6.07 1.26
N ALA A 76 9.77 -6.72 2.40
CA ALA A 76 10.98 -7.50 2.65
C ALA A 76 11.13 -8.67 1.67
N ILE A 77 10.01 -9.34 1.33
CA ILE A 77 10.00 -10.40 0.30
C ILE A 77 10.49 -9.85 -1.04
N ILE A 78 9.95 -8.71 -1.51
CA ILE A 78 10.38 -8.08 -2.76
C ILE A 78 11.88 -7.79 -2.74
N LEU A 79 12.39 -7.21 -1.65
CA LEU A 79 13.82 -6.93 -1.50
C LEU A 79 14.68 -8.19 -1.51
N SER A 80 14.24 -9.26 -0.81
CA SER A 80 14.98 -10.53 -0.75
C SER A 80 15.08 -11.25 -2.10
N LEU A 81 14.08 -11.07 -2.96
CA LEU A 81 14.01 -11.67 -4.30
C LEU A 81 14.75 -10.83 -5.36
N SER A 82 15.17 -9.62 -5.00
CA SER A 82 15.79 -8.66 -5.89
C SER A 82 17.32 -8.73 -5.81
N ASP A 83 17.94 -9.52 -6.69
CA ASP A 83 19.40 -9.54 -6.83
C ASP A 83 19.91 -8.32 -7.63
N GLU A 84 21.23 -8.13 -7.65
CA GLU A 84 21.85 -6.96 -8.30
C GLU A 84 21.54 -6.88 -9.81
N LYS A 85 21.52 -8.03 -10.50
CA LYS A 85 21.23 -8.09 -11.95
C LYS A 85 19.78 -7.73 -12.22
N PHE A 86 18.86 -8.27 -11.45
CA PHE A 86 17.42 -8.03 -11.57
C PHE A 86 17.06 -6.59 -11.20
N MET A 87 17.69 -6.02 -10.16
CA MET A 87 17.52 -4.62 -9.81
C MET A 87 17.99 -3.68 -10.92
N LYS A 88 19.12 -3.98 -11.57
CA LYS A 88 19.59 -3.24 -12.75
C LYS A 88 18.61 -3.35 -13.91
N PHE A 89 18.04 -4.53 -14.15
CA PHE A 89 16.99 -4.75 -15.15
C PHE A 89 15.73 -3.92 -14.84
N LEU A 90 15.19 -4.01 -13.63
CA LEU A 90 14.00 -3.26 -13.21
C LEU A 90 14.20 -1.74 -13.28
N ARG A 91 15.40 -1.25 -12.93
CA ARG A 91 15.76 0.17 -13.03
C ARG A 91 15.86 0.62 -14.48
N LYS A 92 16.45 -0.18 -15.36
CA LYS A 92 16.54 0.11 -16.80
C LYS A 92 15.15 0.29 -17.44
N HIS A 93 14.15 -0.43 -16.93
CA HIS A 93 12.76 -0.36 -17.41
C HIS A 93 11.84 0.56 -16.59
N ASN A 94 12.35 1.34 -15.62
CA ASN A 94 11.56 2.20 -14.71
C ASN A 94 10.40 1.44 -14.03
N VAL A 95 10.61 0.16 -13.71
CA VAL A 95 9.61 -0.69 -13.03
C VAL A 95 9.81 -0.65 -11.53
N LEU A 96 11.05 -0.45 -11.06
CA LEU A 96 11.38 -0.45 -9.64
C LEU A 96 10.59 0.61 -8.87
N ASP A 97 10.62 1.86 -9.31
CA ASP A 97 9.90 2.96 -8.66
C ASP A 97 8.38 2.72 -8.66
N LYS A 98 7.87 2.01 -9.68
CA LYS A 98 6.45 1.66 -9.76
C LYS A 98 6.04 0.59 -8.77
N ILE A 99 6.98 -0.23 -8.31
CA ILE A 99 6.73 -1.20 -7.25
C ILE A 99 6.85 -0.50 -5.89
N LEU A 100 7.87 0.33 -5.67
CA LEU A 100 8.14 0.93 -4.36
C LEU A 100 7.15 2.03 -3.97
N LEU A 101 6.67 2.83 -4.93
CA LEU A 101 5.81 3.98 -4.66
C LEU A 101 4.46 3.58 -4.03
N PRO A 102 3.74 2.56 -4.53
CA PRO A 102 2.53 2.07 -3.88
C PRO A 102 2.75 1.62 -2.43
N PHE A 103 3.85 0.93 -2.12
CA PHE A 103 4.19 0.55 -0.73
C PHE A 103 4.35 1.78 0.17
N TRP A 104 5.08 2.78 -0.31
CA TRP A 104 5.30 4.02 0.42
C TRP A 104 3.99 4.79 0.64
N PHE A 105 3.13 4.86 -0.38
CA PHE A 105 1.83 5.52 -0.29
C PHE A 105 0.91 4.84 0.73
N VAL A 106 0.73 3.52 0.64
CA VAL A 106 -0.11 2.76 1.58
C VAL A 106 0.45 2.83 3.00
N SER A 107 1.78 2.84 3.16
CA SER A 107 2.44 3.03 4.46
C SER A 107 2.04 4.36 5.10
N ILE A 108 2.04 5.44 4.33
CA ILE A 108 1.61 6.76 4.82
C ILE A 108 0.14 6.76 5.22
N LEU A 109 -0.73 6.12 4.43
CA LEU A 109 -2.14 6.02 4.79
C LEU A 109 -2.34 5.31 6.15
N TYR A 110 -1.56 4.25 6.45
CA TYR A 110 -1.59 3.62 7.77
C TYR A 110 -1.06 4.51 8.88
N ILE A 111 0.05 5.22 8.66
CA ILE A 111 0.60 6.16 9.65
C ILE A 111 -0.43 7.25 9.98
N ILE A 112 -1.06 7.81 8.94
CA ILE A 112 -2.12 8.81 9.09
C ILE A 112 -3.30 8.20 9.86
N THR A 113 -3.75 7.00 9.50
CA THR A 113 -4.83 6.28 10.19
C THR A 113 -4.54 6.07 11.67
N ILE A 114 -3.35 5.61 12.01
CA ILE A 114 -2.91 5.43 13.41
C ILE A 114 -2.93 6.77 14.14
N GLY A 115 -2.38 7.82 13.52
CA GLY A 115 -2.41 9.18 14.08
C GLY A 115 -3.83 9.67 14.38
N PHE A 116 -4.76 9.51 13.43
CA PHE A 116 -6.16 9.91 13.64
C PHE A 116 -6.85 9.09 14.74
N ASN A 117 -6.65 7.78 14.80
CA ASN A 117 -7.22 6.94 15.86
C ASN A 117 -6.67 7.32 17.25
N ILE A 118 -5.41 7.73 17.35
CA ILE A 118 -4.85 8.27 18.59
C ILE A 118 -5.55 9.60 18.94
N LEU A 119 -5.70 10.51 17.98
CA LEU A 119 -6.37 11.80 18.20
C LEU A 119 -7.82 11.63 18.65
N VAL A 120 -8.57 10.67 18.09
CA VAL A 120 -9.97 10.38 18.48
C VAL A 120 -10.11 10.18 20.00
N LYS A 121 -9.10 9.63 20.68
CA LYS A 121 -9.12 9.41 22.14
C LYS A 121 -9.05 10.70 22.96
N PHE A 122 -8.44 11.76 22.42
CA PHE A 122 -8.22 13.03 23.13
C PHE A 122 -9.29 14.07 22.84
N PHE A 123 -10.04 13.94 21.75
CA PHE A 123 -11.07 14.91 21.38
C PHE A 123 -12.43 14.61 22.05
N PRO A 124 -13.27 15.64 22.27
CA PRO A 124 -14.64 15.47 22.74
C PRO A 124 -15.47 14.59 21.79
N PRO A 125 -16.49 13.85 22.28
CA PRO A 125 -17.32 12.95 21.47
C PRO A 125 -17.88 13.57 20.18
N ASP A 126 -18.25 14.86 20.24
CA ASP A 126 -18.80 15.58 19.09
C ASP A 126 -17.80 15.81 17.96
N ILE A 127 -16.51 15.91 18.27
CA ILE A 127 -15.44 16.05 17.27
C ILE A 127 -14.90 14.67 16.90
N ALA A 128 -14.75 13.80 17.90
CA ALA A 128 -14.27 12.42 17.75
C ALA A 128 -15.05 11.63 16.69
N LYS A 129 -16.38 11.79 16.60
CA LYS A 129 -17.21 11.13 15.57
C LYS A 129 -16.80 11.47 14.14
N TYR A 130 -16.46 12.74 13.86
CA TYR A 130 -16.05 13.17 12.52
C TYR A 130 -14.63 12.73 12.19
N LEU A 131 -13.71 12.82 13.17
CA LEU A 131 -12.36 12.27 13.03
C LEU A 131 -12.41 10.77 12.76
N MET A 132 -13.34 10.06 13.40
CA MET A 132 -13.50 8.62 13.23
C MET A 132 -13.99 8.25 11.82
N VAL A 133 -14.98 8.98 11.29
CA VAL A 133 -15.43 8.80 9.89
C VAL A 133 -14.26 9.00 8.92
N PHE A 134 -13.45 10.05 9.13
CA PHE A 134 -12.27 10.30 8.32
C PHE A 134 -11.20 9.21 8.48
N SER A 135 -11.02 8.71 9.70
CA SER A 135 -10.09 7.60 9.96
C SER A 135 -10.53 6.32 9.25
N ILE A 136 -11.83 6.00 9.21
CA ILE A 136 -12.36 4.82 8.52
C ILE A 136 -12.19 4.96 7.00
N PHE A 137 -12.38 6.17 6.47
CA PHE A 137 -12.11 6.45 5.06
C PHE A 137 -10.65 6.11 4.70
N ILE A 138 -9.69 6.66 5.44
CA ILE A 138 -8.26 6.43 5.16
C ILE A 138 -7.88 4.97 5.41
N PHE A 139 -8.37 4.38 6.51
CA PHE A 139 -8.13 2.98 6.84
C PHE A 139 -8.60 2.05 5.72
N SER A 140 -9.82 2.24 5.23
CA SER A 140 -10.39 1.41 4.15
C SER A 140 -9.55 1.55 2.88
N TRP A 141 -9.05 2.75 2.60
CA TRP A 141 -8.20 2.99 1.45
C TRP A 141 -6.85 2.27 1.58
N ALA A 142 -6.23 2.35 2.75
CA ALA A 142 -5.02 1.60 3.07
C ALA A 142 -5.24 0.09 2.97
N LEU A 143 -6.39 -0.40 3.46
CA LEU A 143 -6.77 -1.81 3.45
C LEU A 143 -6.86 -2.35 2.02
N PHE A 144 -7.62 -1.69 1.13
CA PHE A 144 -7.71 -2.09 -0.27
C PHE A 144 -6.33 -2.02 -0.95
N GLY A 145 -5.58 -0.95 -0.73
CA GLY A 145 -4.21 -0.82 -1.23
C GLY A 145 -3.30 -1.96 -0.77
N THR A 146 -3.46 -2.44 0.46
CA THR A 146 -2.70 -3.58 1.00
C THR A 146 -3.04 -4.87 0.27
N VAL A 147 -4.32 -5.12 -0.03
CA VAL A 147 -4.74 -6.32 -0.78
C VAL A 147 -4.10 -6.33 -2.18
N TYR A 148 -4.10 -5.19 -2.87
CA TYR A 148 -3.42 -5.06 -4.17
C TYR A 148 -1.91 -5.28 -4.06
N LEU A 149 -1.27 -4.68 -3.05
CA LEU A 149 0.16 -4.82 -2.84
C LEU A 149 0.57 -6.27 -2.56
N VAL A 150 -0.21 -7.01 -1.76
CA VAL A 150 0.03 -8.44 -1.53
C VAL A 150 -0.06 -9.22 -2.84
N ASN A 151 -1.08 -8.93 -3.67
CA ASN A 151 -1.21 -9.56 -4.98
C ASN A 151 -0.04 -9.20 -5.93
N ASP A 152 0.43 -7.96 -5.90
CA ASP A 152 1.58 -7.49 -6.67
C ASP A 152 2.87 -8.16 -6.19
N THR A 153 3.06 -8.34 -4.88
CA THR A 153 4.19 -9.10 -4.33
C THR A 153 4.19 -10.55 -4.80
N ILE A 154 3.03 -11.22 -4.78
CA ILE A 154 2.90 -12.60 -5.29
C ILE A 154 3.23 -12.63 -6.79
N SER A 155 2.71 -11.69 -7.56
CA SER A 155 2.96 -11.58 -9.00
C SER A 155 4.44 -11.29 -9.30
N PHE A 156 5.09 -10.46 -8.48
CA PHE A 156 6.51 -10.17 -8.55
C PHE A 156 7.34 -11.44 -8.30
N ALA A 157 7.00 -12.20 -7.26
CA ALA A 157 7.69 -13.44 -6.94
C ALA A 157 7.58 -14.47 -8.08
N ARG A 158 6.41 -14.60 -8.70
CA ARG A 158 6.21 -15.47 -9.89
C ARG A 158 7.09 -15.03 -11.06
N ARG A 159 7.03 -13.74 -11.44
CA ARG A 159 7.86 -13.21 -12.54
C ARG A 159 9.35 -13.37 -12.30
N ARG A 160 9.78 -13.32 -11.04
CA ARG A 160 11.17 -13.58 -10.67
C ARG A 160 11.54 -15.05 -10.86
N ALA A 161 10.66 -15.97 -10.48
CA ALA A 161 10.86 -17.40 -10.73
C ALA A 161 10.99 -17.67 -12.23
N ASP A 162 10.07 -17.13 -13.04
CA ASP A 162 10.11 -17.27 -14.51
C ASP A 162 11.42 -16.73 -15.08
N TYR A 163 11.88 -15.55 -14.63
CA TYR A 163 13.14 -14.96 -15.09
C TYR A 163 14.36 -15.86 -14.81
N LEU A 164 14.39 -16.53 -13.66
CA LEU A 164 15.48 -17.43 -13.30
C LEU A 164 15.50 -18.70 -14.16
N GLU A 165 14.31 -19.22 -14.51
CA GLU A 165 14.18 -20.36 -15.42
C GLU A 165 14.73 -20.01 -16.81
N TYR A 166 14.33 -18.87 -17.37
CA TYR A 166 14.87 -18.38 -18.65
C TYR A 166 16.39 -18.11 -18.60
N GLU A 167 16.93 -17.55 -17.49
CA GLU A 167 18.38 -17.32 -17.36
C GLU A 167 19.14 -18.66 -17.39
N ASN A 168 18.62 -19.71 -16.75
CA ASN A 168 19.24 -21.03 -16.74
C ASN A 168 19.21 -21.70 -18.12
N GLU A 169 18.08 -21.66 -18.84
CA GLU A 169 17.97 -22.23 -20.19
C GLU A 169 18.98 -21.61 -21.17
N ILE A 170 19.15 -20.28 -21.14
CA ILE A 170 20.11 -19.58 -22.00
C ILE A 170 21.55 -20.01 -21.67
N LEU A 171 21.87 -20.20 -20.39
CA LEU A 171 23.19 -20.65 -19.95
C LEU A 171 23.47 -22.09 -20.37
N GLU A 172 22.47 -22.97 -20.38
CA GLU A 172 22.60 -24.35 -20.86
C GLU A 172 22.86 -24.40 -22.37
N ILE A 173 22.06 -23.68 -23.16
CA ILE A 173 22.25 -23.59 -24.62
C ILE A 173 23.66 -23.05 -24.95
N SER A 174 24.10 -21.99 -24.26
CA SER A 174 25.44 -21.42 -24.47
C SER A 174 26.57 -22.41 -24.15
N LYS A 175 26.41 -23.26 -23.12
CA LYS A 175 27.39 -24.30 -22.78
C LYS A 175 27.43 -25.39 -23.85
N GLU A 176 26.28 -25.85 -24.34
CA GLU A 176 26.23 -26.85 -25.41
C GLU A 176 26.90 -26.36 -26.70
N GLU A 177 26.69 -25.10 -27.08
CA GLU A 177 27.34 -24.50 -28.25
C GLU A 177 28.87 -24.38 -28.08
N SER A 178 29.33 -24.12 -26.84
CA SER A 178 30.77 -24.03 -26.54
C SER A 178 31.48 -25.38 -26.58
N HIS A 179 30.79 -26.49 -26.25
CA HIS A 179 31.34 -27.85 -26.31
C HIS A 179 31.33 -28.46 -27.73
N LYS A 180 30.59 -27.86 -28.67
CA LYS A 180 30.54 -28.28 -30.08
C LYS A 180 31.61 -27.62 -30.96
N LYS A 181 32.40 -26.67 -30.43
CA LYS A 181 33.53 -26.02 -31.11
C LYS A 181 34.84 -26.58 -30.61
#